data_AF-A0A7J5TXJ2-F1
#
_entry.id   AF-A0A7J5TXJ2-F1
#
_cell.length_a   1.000
_cell.length_b   1.000
_cell.length_c   1.000
_cell.angle_alpha   90.00
_cell.angle_beta   90.00
_cell.angle_gamma   90.00
#
_symmetry.space_group_name_H-M   'P 1'
#
loop_
_entity.id
_entity.type
_entity.pdbx_description
1 polymer ?
#
loop_
_entity_poly.entity_id
_entity_poly.type
_entity_poly.pdbx_seq_one_letter_code
_entity_poly.pdbx_strand_id
1 'polypeptide(L)'
;MHRFYGATPEQIRTAAHTLQHRLLDEGLMVYIDTAAQYYIDDGFLTMLDNRSELLPFGTYIDAPRSLVLIETSLISFPDTWYDVTDMLNARGLMPVLAHPERYIYLQNNRDWVRLLRNRGTLFKLDMSSLLGRHGQTARQMAEWMIEQGHISFIGADVLNEQHLRMLREALASPFGQRLRK
;
A
#
# COMPACT_ATOMS: atom_id res chain seq x y z
N MET A 1 7.98 -0.37 -19.74
CA MET A 1 7.53 -1.78 -19.69
C MET A 1 6.17 -1.77 -19.02
N HIS A 2 5.10 -2.07 -19.76
CA HIS A 2 3.73 -2.02 -19.23
C HIS A 2 3.52 -3.19 -18.25
N ARG A 3 3.09 -2.92 -17.02
CA ARG A 3 2.60 -4.01 -16.15
C ARG A 3 1.17 -4.31 -16.54
N PHE A 4 0.95 -5.51 -17.08
CA PHE A 4 -0.41 -5.99 -17.35
C PHE A 4 -1.06 -6.37 -16.02
N TYR A 5 -2.19 -5.75 -15.67
CA TYR A 5 -3.00 -6.19 -14.54
C TYR A 5 -3.70 -7.49 -14.93
N GLY A 6 -3.22 -8.61 -14.38
CA GLY A 6 -3.69 -9.95 -14.78
C GLY A 6 -5.11 -10.30 -14.35
N ALA A 7 -5.68 -9.57 -13.38
CA ALA A 7 -7.03 -9.80 -12.86
C ALA A 7 -7.85 -8.51 -12.87
N THR A 8 -9.09 -8.59 -13.34
CA THR A 8 -10.07 -7.50 -13.29
C THR A 8 -10.67 -7.36 -11.87
N PRO A 9 -11.25 -6.19 -11.53
CA PRO A 9 -11.97 -6.02 -10.26
C PRO A 9 -13.00 -7.13 -10.01
N GLU A 10 -13.71 -7.56 -11.06
CA GLU A 10 -14.71 -8.61 -10.96
C GLU A 10 -14.11 -10.00 -10.66
N GLN A 11 -12.99 -10.33 -11.28
CA GLN A 11 -12.27 -11.58 -10.99
C GLN A 11 -11.77 -11.61 -9.54
N ILE A 12 -11.28 -10.47 -9.03
CA ILE A 12 -10.82 -10.33 -7.64
C ILE A 12 -11.99 -10.52 -6.67
N ARG A 13 -13.11 -9.83 -6.90
CA ARG A 13 -14.33 -9.98 -6.08
C ARG A 13 -14.84 -11.42 -6.07
N THR A 14 -14.88 -12.07 -7.23
CA THR A 14 -15.32 -13.47 -7.37
C THR A 14 -14.42 -14.42 -6.57
N ALA A 15 -13.10 -14.25 -6.67
CA ALA A 15 -12.14 -15.06 -5.92
C ALA A 15 -12.27 -14.83 -4.40
N ALA A 16 -12.43 -13.58 -3.97
CA ALA A 16 -12.62 -13.24 -2.56
C ALA A 16 -13.92 -13.80 -1.98
N HIS A 17 -15.02 -13.72 -2.72
CA HIS A 17 -16.29 -14.34 -2.33
C HIS A 17 -16.15 -15.86 -2.15
N THR A 18 -15.45 -16.52 -3.08
CA THR A 18 -15.16 -17.96 -3.01
C THR A 18 -14.33 -18.30 -1.76
N LEU A 19 -13.30 -17.49 -1.47
CA LEU A 19 -12.48 -17.66 -0.26
C LEU A 19 -13.28 -17.41 1.02
N GLN A 20 -14.11 -16.37 1.07
CA GLN A 20 -14.93 -16.03 2.21
C GLN A 20 -15.90 -17.17 2.57
N HIS A 21 -16.53 -17.79 1.57
CA HIS A 21 -17.39 -18.97 1.78
C HIS A 21 -16.62 -20.15 2.36
N ARG A 22 -15.46 -20.48 1.79
CA ARG A 22 -14.61 -21.56 2.30
C ARG A 22 -14.19 -21.34 3.74
N LEU A 23 -13.82 -20.11 4.12
CA LEU A 23 -13.45 -19.77 5.49
C LEU A 23 -14.63 -19.97 6.45
N LEU A 24 -15.84 -19.58 6.04
CA LEU A 24 -17.06 -19.81 6.83
C LEU A 24 -17.39 -21.30 6.99
N ASP A 25 -17.25 -22.10 5.92
CA ASP A 25 -17.48 -23.55 5.97
C ASP A 25 -16.50 -24.26 6.92
N GLU A 26 -15.26 -23.77 7.00
CA GLU A 26 -14.22 -24.23 7.94
C GLU A 26 -14.38 -23.64 9.36
N GLY A 27 -15.42 -22.85 9.62
CA GLY A 27 -15.68 -22.22 10.92
C GLY A 27 -14.68 -21.10 11.29
N LEU A 28 -13.93 -20.58 10.31
CA LEU A 28 -12.97 -19.50 10.50
C LEU A 28 -13.65 -18.14 10.37
N MET A 29 -13.75 -17.43 11.50
CA MET A 29 -14.35 -16.09 11.57
C MET A 29 -13.37 -15.00 11.11
N VAL A 30 -13.05 -15.00 9.82
CA VAL A 30 -12.19 -13.99 9.17
C VAL A 30 -12.99 -13.30 8.08
N TYR A 31 -12.98 -11.97 8.09
CA TYR A 31 -13.58 -11.15 7.04
C TYR A 31 -12.55 -10.84 5.95
N ILE A 32 -12.93 -11.09 4.70
CA ILE A 32 -12.12 -10.81 3.51
C ILE A 32 -12.72 -9.63 2.77
N ASP A 33 -11.93 -8.56 2.67
CA ASP A 33 -12.21 -7.42 1.80
C ASP A 33 -11.29 -7.46 0.57
N THR A 34 -11.64 -6.70 -0.47
CA THR A 34 -10.90 -6.66 -1.73
C THR A 34 -10.33 -5.30 -2.04
N ALA A 35 -9.10 -5.29 -2.55
CA ALA A 35 -8.39 -4.11 -3.01
C ALA A 35 -7.47 -4.50 -4.17
N ALA A 36 -7.06 -3.53 -4.97
CA ALA A 36 -5.97 -3.71 -5.91
C ALA A 36 -4.82 -2.73 -5.62
N GLN A 37 -3.61 -3.17 -5.93
CA GLN A 37 -2.42 -2.35 -5.91
C GLN A 37 -2.05 -1.96 -7.33
N TYR A 38 -2.01 -0.67 -7.61
CA TYR A 38 -1.76 -0.13 -8.95
C TYR A 38 -0.34 0.41 -9.05
N TYR A 39 0.41 -0.05 -10.06
CA TYR A 39 1.71 0.50 -10.38
C TYR A 39 1.54 1.72 -11.29
N ILE A 40 2.19 2.84 -10.94
CA ILE A 40 2.18 4.06 -11.76
C ILE A 40 3.06 3.84 -13.00
N ASP A 41 2.37 3.58 -14.11
CA ASP A 41 2.90 3.54 -15.48
C ASP A 41 1.86 4.07 -16.48
N ASP A 42 2.20 4.08 -17.76
CA ASP A 42 1.31 4.53 -18.84
C ASP A 42 0.00 3.73 -18.90
N GLY A 43 0.04 2.46 -18.48
CA GLY A 43 -1.14 1.60 -18.41
C GLY A 43 -2.11 2.08 -17.34
N PHE A 44 -1.63 2.38 -16.13
CA PHE A 44 -2.47 2.95 -15.09
C PHE A 44 -3.00 4.33 -15.45
N LEU A 45 -2.18 5.18 -16.09
CA LEU A 45 -2.64 6.48 -16.58
C LEU A 45 -3.78 6.32 -17.60
N THR A 46 -3.65 5.39 -18.55
CA THR A 46 -4.70 5.06 -19.51
C THR A 46 -5.99 4.56 -18.83
N MET A 47 -5.86 3.74 -17.77
CA MET A 47 -7.02 3.31 -16.97
C MET A 47 -7.71 4.49 -16.28
N LEU A 48 -6.93 5.46 -15.79
CA LEU A 48 -7.48 6.70 -15.27
C LEU A 48 -8.14 7.48 -16.41
N ASP A 49 -7.50 7.78 -17.54
CA ASP A 49 -8.14 8.56 -18.61
C ASP A 49 -9.47 7.96 -19.08
N ASN A 50 -9.53 6.64 -19.23
CA ASN A 50 -10.73 5.91 -19.64
C ASN A 50 -11.80 5.77 -18.56
N ARG A 51 -11.56 6.31 -17.35
CA ARG A 51 -12.43 6.15 -16.17
C ARG A 51 -12.76 4.68 -15.87
N SER A 52 -11.80 3.79 -16.10
CA SER A 52 -11.92 2.38 -15.74
C SER A 52 -12.25 2.21 -14.26
N GLU A 53 -13.00 1.15 -13.95
CA GLU A 53 -13.28 0.76 -12.56
C GLU A 53 -11.96 0.45 -11.84
N LEU A 54 -11.76 1.11 -10.70
CA LEU A 54 -10.69 0.79 -9.76
C LEU A 54 -11.27 0.02 -8.58
N LEU A 55 -10.42 -0.74 -7.90
CA LEU A 55 -10.78 -1.49 -6.69
C LEU A 55 -10.13 -0.83 -5.46
N PRO A 56 -10.73 0.24 -4.92
CA PRO A 56 -10.23 0.89 -3.72
C PRO A 56 -10.52 0.06 -2.48
N PHE A 57 -9.96 0.47 -1.34
CA PHE A 57 -10.21 -0.15 -0.04
C PHE A 57 -10.50 0.89 1.04
N GLY A 58 -11.22 0.48 2.08
CA GLY A 58 -11.48 1.29 3.26
C GLY A 58 -12.09 2.67 2.98
N THR A 59 -12.20 3.46 4.04
CA THR A 59 -12.57 4.87 3.95
C THR A 59 -11.77 5.62 4.98
N TYR A 60 -11.11 6.70 4.57
CA TYR A 60 -10.36 7.51 5.51
C TYR A 60 -11.34 8.29 6.40
N ILE A 61 -11.22 8.13 7.72
CA ILE A 61 -12.24 8.63 8.65
C ILE A 61 -12.31 10.16 8.70
N ASP A 62 -11.16 10.84 8.52
CA ASP A 62 -11.10 12.30 8.56
C ASP A 62 -11.58 12.95 7.25
N ALA A 63 -11.65 12.18 6.16
CA ALA A 63 -12.15 12.64 4.87
C ALA A 63 -12.79 11.44 4.14
N PRO A 64 -14.13 11.37 3.97
CA PRO A 64 -14.85 10.18 3.50
C PRO A 64 -14.53 9.87 2.03
N ARG A 65 -13.35 9.31 1.83
CA ARG A 65 -12.69 9.06 0.56
C ARG A 65 -12.17 7.64 0.58
N SER A 66 -12.46 6.89 -0.48
CA SER A 66 -11.93 5.54 -0.64
C SER A 66 -10.44 5.61 -0.98
N LEU A 67 -9.69 4.61 -0.53
CA LEU A 67 -8.23 4.60 -0.64
C LEU A 67 -7.81 3.76 -1.83
N VAL A 68 -6.81 4.21 -2.58
CA VAL A 68 -6.22 3.44 -3.68
C VAL A 68 -4.76 3.17 -3.37
N LEU A 69 -4.38 1.89 -3.33
CA LEU A 69 -3.00 1.50 -3.09
C LEU A 69 -2.19 1.66 -4.38
N ILE A 70 -1.09 2.41 -4.32
CA ILE A 70 -0.23 2.69 -5.46
C ILE A 70 1.23 2.31 -5.19
N GLU A 71 1.94 1.89 -6.23
CA GLU A 71 3.39 1.68 -6.26
C GLU A 71 4.04 2.49 -7.39
N THR A 72 5.32 2.83 -7.23
CA THR A 72 6.13 3.48 -8.27
C THR A 72 7.44 2.73 -8.52
N SER A 73 8.27 3.25 -9.42
CA SER A 73 9.69 2.89 -9.52
C SER A 73 10.37 2.98 -8.15
N LEU A 74 11.24 2.02 -7.82
CA LEU A 74 12.04 2.05 -6.60
C LEU A 74 13.13 3.14 -6.63
N ILE A 75 13.56 3.53 -7.82
CA ILE A 75 14.77 4.33 -8.01
C ILE A 75 14.43 5.81 -8.10
N SER A 76 13.44 6.15 -8.92
CA SER A 76 13.10 7.52 -9.28
C SER A 76 11.63 7.84 -8.97
N PHE A 77 11.40 9.09 -8.58
CA PHE A 77 10.05 9.62 -8.47
C PHE A 77 9.43 9.73 -9.89
N PRO A 78 8.18 9.28 -10.11
CA PRO A 78 7.60 9.32 -11.44
C PRO A 78 7.17 10.74 -11.82
N ASP A 79 7.49 11.14 -13.05
CA ASP A 79 7.10 12.47 -13.57
C ASP A 79 5.58 12.66 -13.60
N THR A 80 4.83 11.58 -13.82
CA THR A 80 3.36 11.54 -13.86
C THR A 80 2.70 11.47 -12.49
N TRP A 81 3.46 11.54 -11.38
CA TRP A 81 2.89 11.41 -10.03
C TRP A 81 1.74 12.40 -9.78
N TYR A 82 1.97 13.68 -10.08
CA TYR A 82 0.99 14.72 -9.78
C TYR A 82 -0.28 14.55 -10.61
N ASP A 83 -0.15 14.29 -11.91
CA ASP A 83 -1.28 14.00 -12.79
C ASP A 83 -2.12 12.82 -12.27
N VAL A 84 -1.47 11.71 -11.92
CA VAL A 84 -2.14 10.53 -11.36
C VAL A 84 -2.87 10.87 -10.06
N THR A 85 -2.20 11.55 -9.12
CA THR A 85 -2.82 11.88 -7.83
C THR A 85 -3.96 12.89 -7.96
N ASP A 86 -3.89 13.84 -8.90
CA ASP A 86 -4.96 14.79 -9.18
C ASP A 86 -6.17 14.10 -9.83
N MET A 87 -5.95 13.16 -10.75
CA MET A 87 -7.02 12.35 -11.35
C MET A 87 -7.71 11.44 -10.32
N LEU A 88 -6.95 10.86 -9.39
CA LEU A 88 -7.51 10.12 -8.26
C LEU A 88 -8.32 11.08 -7.36
N ASN A 89 -7.77 12.26 -7.08
CA ASN A 89 -8.44 13.28 -6.27
C ASN A 89 -9.78 13.72 -6.86
N ALA A 90 -9.83 13.96 -8.16
CA ALA A 90 -11.05 14.32 -8.89
C ALA A 90 -12.13 13.21 -8.86
N ARG A 91 -11.76 11.97 -8.53
CA ARG A 91 -12.69 10.83 -8.34
C ARG A 91 -13.09 10.62 -6.87
N GLY A 92 -12.63 11.48 -5.96
CA GLY A 92 -12.78 11.26 -4.52
C GLY A 92 -11.90 10.16 -3.96
N LEU A 93 -10.89 9.69 -4.69
CA LEU A 93 -9.99 8.59 -4.29
C LEU A 93 -8.68 9.14 -3.72
N MET A 94 -8.24 8.65 -2.58
CA MET A 94 -7.01 9.11 -1.93
C MET A 94 -5.86 8.12 -2.15
N PRO A 95 -4.68 8.57 -2.62
CA PRO A 95 -3.55 7.68 -2.85
C PRO A 95 -2.92 7.21 -1.53
N VAL A 96 -2.64 5.91 -1.47
CA VAL A 96 -1.82 5.28 -0.43
C VAL A 96 -0.58 4.71 -1.10
N LEU A 97 0.59 5.28 -0.81
CA LEU A 97 1.84 4.75 -1.33
C LEU A 97 2.24 3.50 -0.54
N ALA A 98 2.35 2.38 -1.24
CA ALA A 98 2.78 1.09 -0.68
C ALA A 98 4.27 1.10 -0.37
N HIS A 99 4.64 0.49 0.75
CA HIS A 99 6.01 0.25 1.24
C HIS A 99 7.00 1.39 0.96
N PRO A 100 6.68 2.63 1.39
CA PRO A 100 7.46 3.81 1.07
C PRO A 100 8.92 3.72 1.55
N GLU A 101 9.17 2.91 2.57
CA GLU A 101 10.50 2.65 3.07
C GLU A 101 11.46 2.01 2.07
N ARG A 102 10.95 1.46 0.95
CA ARG A 102 11.75 0.80 -0.09
C ARG A 102 12.21 1.75 -1.20
N TYR A 103 11.62 2.95 -1.32
CA TYR A 103 11.95 3.88 -2.39
C TYR A 103 13.27 4.61 -2.11
N ILE A 104 14.27 4.41 -2.99
CA ILE A 104 15.60 5.00 -2.89
C ILE A 104 15.52 6.54 -2.89
N TYR A 105 14.62 7.13 -3.68
CA TYR A 105 14.44 8.58 -3.70
C TYR A 105 13.91 9.14 -2.36
N LEU A 106 13.09 8.37 -1.61
CA LEU A 106 12.65 8.76 -0.25
C LEU A 106 13.74 8.51 0.79
N GLN A 107 14.50 7.42 0.66
CA GLN A 107 15.63 7.11 1.54
C GLN A 107 16.73 8.19 1.43
N ASN A 108 17.03 8.64 0.22
CA ASN A 108 18.04 9.66 -0.05
C ASN A 108 17.61 11.07 0.39
N ASN A 109 16.31 11.37 0.31
CA ASN A 109 15.78 12.65 0.76
C ASN A 109 14.40 12.49 1.42
N ARG A 110 14.42 12.52 2.76
CA ARG A 110 13.25 12.35 3.62
C ARG A 110 12.25 13.50 3.54
N ASP A 111 12.62 14.68 3.02
CA ASP A 111 11.66 15.78 2.85
C ASP A 111 10.58 15.44 1.83
N TRP A 112 10.83 14.50 0.91
CA TRP A 112 9.79 13.95 0.04
C TRP A 112 8.65 13.29 0.83
N VAL A 113 8.93 12.63 1.95
CA VAL A 113 7.88 12.01 2.78
C VAL A 113 6.93 13.08 3.30
N ARG A 114 7.48 14.20 3.79
CA ARG A 114 6.69 15.34 4.27
C ARG A 114 5.92 16.00 3.13
N LEU A 115 6.57 16.20 1.99
CA LEU A 115 5.95 16.80 0.81
C LEU A 115 4.73 16.01 0.34
N LEU A 116 4.89 14.69 0.21
CA LEU A 116 3.81 13.77 -0.20
C LEU A 116 2.70 13.71 0.84
N ARG A 117 3.04 13.65 2.13
CA ARG A 117 2.06 13.69 3.23
C ARG A 117 1.24 14.98 3.23
N ASN A 118 1.90 16.12 3.06
CA ASN A 118 1.24 17.44 3.00
C ASN A 118 0.31 17.58 1.80
N ARG A 119 0.55 16.81 0.72
CA ARG A 119 -0.34 16.70 -0.44
C ARG A 119 -1.43 15.62 -0.30
N GLY A 120 -1.59 15.05 0.90
CA GLY A 120 -2.65 14.08 1.19
C GLY A 120 -2.32 12.64 0.79
N THR A 121 -1.07 12.32 0.46
CA THR A 121 -0.66 10.91 0.26
C THR A 121 -0.51 10.22 1.61
N LEU A 122 -1.17 9.07 1.76
CA LEU A 122 -0.99 8.20 2.93
C LEU A 122 0.10 7.15 2.66
N PHE A 123 0.60 6.54 3.73
CA PHE A 123 1.72 5.60 3.66
C PHE A 123 1.37 4.25 4.28
N LYS A 124 1.55 3.17 3.53
CA LYS A 124 1.43 1.78 4.02
C LYS A 124 2.81 1.15 4.16
N LEU A 125 3.29 0.92 5.38
CA LEU A 125 4.57 0.25 5.64
C LEU A 125 4.49 -1.26 5.36
N ASP A 126 5.54 -1.86 4.77
CA ASP A 126 5.75 -3.32 4.86
C ASP A 126 6.49 -3.65 6.17
N MET A 127 5.79 -4.30 7.08
CA MET A 127 6.28 -4.69 8.41
C MET A 127 7.53 -5.56 8.33
N SER A 128 7.71 -6.35 7.25
CA SER A 128 8.90 -7.18 7.08
C SER A 128 10.19 -6.35 6.87
N SER A 129 10.08 -5.07 6.52
CA SER A 129 11.20 -4.12 6.50
C SER A 129 11.83 -3.93 7.88
N LEU A 130 11.06 -4.02 8.97
CA LEU A 130 11.60 -3.92 10.34
C LEU A 130 12.55 -5.08 10.70
N LEU A 131 12.42 -6.20 10.00
CA LEU A 131 13.30 -7.36 10.14
C LEU A 131 14.47 -7.34 9.15
N GLY A 132 14.63 -6.27 8.37
CA GLY A 132 15.73 -6.12 7.41
C GLY A 132 15.53 -6.85 6.08
N ARG A 133 14.32 -7.33 5.77
CA ARG A 133 14.03 -8.09 4.52
C ARG A 133 14.46 -7.34 3.25
N HIS A 134 14.23 -6.03 3.23
CA HIS A 134 14.52 -5.16 2.09
C HIS A 134 15.84 -4.40 2.26
N GLY A 135 16.74 -4.92 3.13
CA GLY A 135 18.04 -4.32 3.42
C GLY A 135 18.01 -3.32 4.58
N GLN A 136 19.22 -2.96 5.03
CA GLN A 136 19.40 -2.10 6.21
C GLN A 136 18.85 -0.69 6.03
N THR A 137 18.98 -0.10 4.83
CA THR A 137 18.47 1.24 4.54
C THR A 137 16.94 1.29 4.60
N ALA A 138 16.26 0.27 4.06
CA ALA A 138 14.81 0.17 4.13
C ALA A 138 14.33 0.00 5.58
N ARG A 139 15.04 -0.80 6.39
CA ARG A 139 14.77 -0.91 7.82
C ARG A 139 14.90 0.43 8.53
N GLN A 140 16.00 1.15 8.34
CA GLN A 140 16.22 2.46 8.96
C GLN A 140 15.16 3.49 8.51
N MET A 141 14.73 3.42 7.25
CA MET A 141 13.65 4.26 6.74
C MET A 141 12.30 3.91 7.40
N ALA A 142 11.99 2.62 7.52
CA ALA A 142 10.78 2.15 8.21
C ALA A 142 10.73 2.63 9.67
N GLU A 143 11.82 2.40 10.41
CA GLU A 143 11.98 2.84 11.79
C GLU A 143 11.77 4.37 11.89
N TRP A 144 12.48 5.15 11.07
CA TRP A 144 12.33 6.61 11.04
C TRP A 144 10.89 7.06 10.74
N MET A 145 10.23 6.48 9.74
CA MET A 145 8.85 6.85 9.39
C MET A 145 7.85 6.57 10.53
N ILE A 146 8.08 5.49 11.29
CA ILE A 146 7.29 5.18 12.50
C ILE A 146 7.53 6.25 13.58
N GLU A 147 8.79 6.64 13.81
CA GLU A 147 9.13 7.65 14.82
C GLU A 147 8.54 9.02 14.54
N GLN A 148 8.50 9.41 13.27
CA GLN A 148 7.95 10.68 12.84
C GLN A 148 6.42 10.66 12.69
N GLY A 149 5.75 9.53 12.96
CA GLY A 149 4.30 9.41 12.83
C GLY A 149 3.80 9.54 11.39
N HIS A 150 4.62 9.16 10.40
CA HIS A 150 4.27 9.25 8.99
C HIS A 150 3.52 8.02 8.47
N ILE A 151 3.45 6.92 9.22
CA ILE A 151 2.76 5.70 8.77
C ILE A 151 1.25 5.80 9.00
N SER A 152 0.46 5.52 7.97
CA SER A 152 -1.01 5.43 8.07
C SER A 152 -1.52 3.99 8.18
N PHE A 153 -0.85 3.07 7.49
CA PHE A 153 -1.21 1.66 7.47
C PHE A 153 0.01 0.79 7.62
N ILE A 154 -0.19 -0.42 8.11
CA ILE A 154 0.83 -1.47 8.17
C ILE A 154 0.31 -2.70 7.43
N GLY A 155 1.19 -3.41 6.74
CA GLY A 155 0.89 -4.71 6.10
C GLY A 155 2.17 -5.52 5.96
N ALA A 156 2.09 -6.78 5.55
CA ALA A 156 3.27 -7.64 5.39
C ALA A 156 3.38 -8.30 4.01
N ASP A 157 2.56 -7.86 3.04
CA ASP A 157 2.53 -8.37 1.67
C ASP A 157 2.67 -9.91 1.62
N VAL A 158 1.78 -10.56 2.38
CA VAL A 158 1.86 -11.99 2.69
C VAL A 158 1.49 -12.82 1.47
N LEU A 159 2.50 -13.41 0.84
CA LEU A 159 2.34 -14.39 -0.24
C LEU A 159 2.50 -15.86 0.18
N ASN A 160 3.03 -16.10 1.38
CA ASN A 160 3.30 -17.46 1.89
C ASN A 160 3.43 -17.44 3.43
N GLU A 161 3.56 -18.63 4.03
CA GLU A 161 3.66 -18.77 5.49
C GLU A 161 4.90 -18.10 6.09
N GLN A 162 6.00 -17.99 5.35
CA GLN A 162 7.19 -17.30 5.83
C GLN A 162 6.90 -15.82 6.05
N HIS A 163 6.18 -15.17 5.14
CA HIS A 163 5.76 -13.77 5.31
C HIS A 163 4.84 -13.61 6.53
N LEU A 164 3.97 -14.58 6.82
CA LEU A 164 3.13 -14.56 8.01
C LEU A 164 3.95 -14.67 9.31
N ARG A 165 4.99 -15.52 9.32
CA ARG A 165 5.92 -15.60 10.47
C ARG A 165 6.65 -14.27 10.67
N MET A 166 7.17 -13.69 9.60
CA MET A 166 7.83 -12.38 9.63
C MET A 166 6.88 -11.27 10.12
N LEU A 167 5.60 -11.28 9.75
CA LEU A 167 4.64 -10.31 10.29
C LEU A 167 4.52 -10.43 11.81
N ARG A 168 4.42 -11.66 12.35
CA ARG A 168 4.34 -11.88 13.80
C ARG A 168 5.58 -11.39 14.54
N GLU A 169 6.76 -11.69 14.00
CA GLU A 169 8.04 -11.22 14.54
C GLU A 169 8.16 -9.69 14.46
N ALA A 170 7.80 -9.09 13.34
CA ALA A 170 7.82 -7.65 13.15
C ALA A 170 6.89 -6.93 14.14
N LEU A 171 5.68 -7.45 14.38
CA LEU A 171 4.73 -6.93 15.38
C LEU A 171 5.27 -7.05 16.82
N ALA A 172 6.10 -8.07 17.10
CA ALA A 172 6.73 -8.25 18.40
C ALA A 172 7.97 -7.37 18.60
N SER A 173 8.56 -6.83 17.53
CA SER A 173 9.75 -5.96 17.59
C SER A 173 9.46 -4.64 18.34
N PRO A 174 10.48 -3.93 18.86
CA PRO A 174 10.30 -2.66 19.57
C PRO A 174 9.50 -1.62 18.76
N PHE A 175 9.77 -1.51 17.45
CA PHE A 175 9.04 -0.61 16.56
C PHE A 175 7.64 -1.12 16.21
N GLY A 176 7.45 -2.42 16.05
CA GLY A 176 6.12 -3.02 15.86
C GLY A 176 5.19 -2.77 17.04
N GLN A 177 5.70 -2.84 18.27
CA GLN A 177 4.92 -2.56 19.48
C GLN A 177 4.49 -1.09 19.58
N ARG A 178 5.25 -0.16 19.02
CA ARG A 178 4.89 1.27 18.98
C ARG A 178 3.68 1.55 18.10
N LEU A 179 3.45 0.72 17.07
CA LEU A 179 2.33 0.83 16.14
C LEU A 179 1.01 0.24 16.67
N ARG A 180 1.02 -0.40 17.85
CA ARG A 180 -0.17 -1.01 18.47
C ARG A 180 -0.92 -0.08 19.44
N LYS A 181 -0.45 1.16 19.59
CA LYS A 181 -1.03 2.17 20.48
C LYS A 181 -1.91 3.13 19.69
#